data_AF-A0A956KH94-F1
#
_entry.id   AF-A0A956KH94-F1
#
_cell.length_a   1.000
_cell.length_b   1.000
_cell.length_c   1.000
_cell.angle_alpha   90.00
_cell.angle_beta   90.00
_cell.angle_gamma   90.00
#
_symmetry.space_group_name_H-M   'P 1'
#
loop_
_entity.id
_entity.type
_entity.pdbx_description
1 polymer ?
#
loop_
_entity_poly.entity_id
_entity_poly.type
_entity_poly.pdbx_seq_one_letter_code
_entity_poly.pdbx_strand_id
1 'polypeptide(L)' 'ASLLAEDPAFTRCLVEQVMIYALGRGLESQDLAHVDALADALARRGYGTRELFVLVATSAPLRGRAPEGR' A
#
# COMPACT_ATOMS: atom_id res chain seq x y z
N ALA A 1 -19.74 5.76 9.37
CA ALA A 1 -18.28 5.87 9.12
C ALA A 1 -17.43 5.16 10.18
N SER A 2 -17.86 5.07 11.46
CA SER A 2 -17.06 4.48 12.56
C SER A 2 -16.64 3.01 12.35
N LEU A 3 -17.55 2.15 11.84
CA LEU A 3 -17.29 0.71 11.74
C LEU A 3 -16.09 0.34 10.86
N LEU A 4 -15.83 1.08 9.78
CA LEU A 4 -14.66 0.83 8.91
C LEU A 4 -13.35 1.35 9.52
N ALA A 5 -13.41 2.43 10.32
CA ALA A 5 -12.23 2.97 10.97
C ALA A 5 -11.72 2.08 12.11
N GLU A 6 -12.62 1.29 12.70
CA GLU A 6 -12.33 0.36 13.79
C GLU A 6 -11.96 -1.05 13.28
N ASP A 7 -12.17 -1.35 12.00
CA ASP A 7 -11.83 -2.64 11.41
C ASP A 7 -10.31 -2.75 11.18
N PRO A 8 -9.59 -3.66 11.86
CA PRO A 8 -8.16 -3.84 11.66
C PRO A 8 -7.79 -4.27 10.24
N ALA A 9 -8.73 -4.87 9.49
CA ALA A 9 -8.51 -5.26 8.10
C ALA A 9 -8.57 -4.09 7.11
N PHE A 10 -9.16 -2.95 7.51
CA PHE A 10 -9.33 -1.79 6.62
C PHE A 10 -8.00 -1.28 6.08
N THR A 11 -7.02 -1.08 6.97
CA THR A 11 -5.70 -0.56 6.58
C THR A 11 -5.01 -1.48 5.58
N ARG A 12 -5.04 -2.79 5.82
CA ARG A 12 -4.46 -3.79 4.93
C ARG A 12 -5.16 -3.83 3.57
N CYS A 13 -6.49 -3.83 3.56
CA CYS A 13 -7.30 -3.80 2.34
C CYS A 13 -6.99 -2.54 1.51
N LEU A 14 -6.92 -1.37 2.15
CA LEU A 14 -6.62 -0.12 1.46
C LEU A 14 -5.23 -0.14 0.83
N VAL A 15 -4.21 -0.63 1.55
CA VAL A 15 -2.85 -0.80 1.02
C VAL A 15 -2.86 -1.73 -0.20
N GLU A 16 -3.57 -2.84 -0.13
CA GLU A 16 -3.73 -3.79 -1.24
C GLU A 16 -4.34 -3.13 -2.48
N GLN A 17 -5.43 -2.37 -2.33
CA GLN A 17 -6.06 -1.67 -3.46
C GLN A 17 -5.14 -0.63 -4.09
N VAL A 18 -4.39 0.14 -3.29
CA VAL A 18 -3.43 1.12 -3.80
C VAL A 18 -2.25 0.44 -4.49
N MET A 19 -1.77 -0.70 -3.97
CA MET A 19 -0.72 -1.50 -4.60
C MET A 19 -1.18 -2.06 -5.96
N ILE A 20 -2.39 -2.59 -6.07
CA ILE A 20 -2.96 -3.07 -7.34
C ILE A 20 -2.98 -1.94 -8.38
N TYR A 21 -3.47 -0.77 -7.97
CA TYR A 21 -3.50 0.40 -8.84
C TYR A 21 -2.09 0.83 -9.28
N ALA A 22 -1.15 0.90 -8.32
CA ALA A 22 0.21 1.36 -8.57
C ALA A 22 1.04 0.39 -9.43
N LEU A 23 0.80 -0.91 -9.30
CA LEU A 23 1.46 -1.94 -10.10
C LEU A 23 0.83 -2.11 -11.49
N GLY A 24 -0.44 -1.72 -11.65
CA GLY A 24 -1.21 -1.95 -12.87
C GLY A 24 -1.56 -3.43 -13.12
N ARG A 25 -1.45 -4.27 -12.08
CA ARG A 25 -1.74 -5.71 -12.11
C ARG A 25 -2.29 -6.17 -10.77
N GLY A 26 -2.87 -7.38 -10.73
CA GLY A 26 -3.21 -8.05 -9.48
C GLY A 26 -1.96 -8.36 -8.65
N LEU A 27 -2.15 -8.56 -7.33
CA LEU A 27 -1.07 -8.96 -6.43
C LEU A 27 -0.65 -10.41 -6.68
N GLU A 28 0.65 -10.65 -6.63
CA GLU A 28 1.23 -11.98 -6.62
C GLU A 28 1.59 -12.37 -5.18
N SER A 29 1.88 -13.65 -4.94
CA SER A 29 2.21 -14.15 -3.60
C SER A 29 3.37 -13.40 -2.94
N GLN A 30 4.33 -12.92 -3.73
CA GLN A 30 5.46 -12.12 -3.26
C GLN A 30 5.08 -10.69 -2.82
N ASP A 31 3.99 -10.14 -3.35
CA ASP A 31 3.54 -8.78 -3.01
C ASP A 31 2.81 -8.76 -1.65
N LEU A 32 2.27 -9.89 -1.20
CA LEU A 32 1.54 -9.98 0.07
C LEU A 32 2.41 -9.60 1.26
N ALA A 33 3.67 -10.04 1.28
CA ALA A 33 4.63 -9.64 2.31
C ALA A 33 4.89 -8.12 2.31
N HIS A 34 4.85 -7.47 1.14
CA HIS A 34 4.96 -6.02 1.03
C HIS A 34 3.70 -5.30 1.50
N VAL A 35 2.51 -5.83 1.19
CA VAL A 35 1.24 -5.29 1.69
C VAL A 35 1.21 -5.30 3.22
N ASP A 36 1.55 -6.42 3.85
CA ASP A 36 1.54 -6.54 5.30
C ASP A 36 2.56 -5.57 5.95
N ALA A 37 3.78 -5.49 5.40
CA ALA A 37 4.80 -4.57 5.88
C ALA A 37 4.41 -3.08 5.74
N LEU A 38 3.72 -2.73 4.65
CA LEU A 38 3.23 -1.37 4.39
C LEU A 38 2.06 -1.01 5.33
N ALA A 39 1.13 -1.94 5.58
CA ALA A 39 0.03 -1.75 6.52
C ALA A 39 0.54 -1.50 7.94
N ASP A 40 1.52 -2.30 8.38
CA ASP A 40 2.19 -2.11 9.67
C ASP A 40 2.92 -0.76 9.77
N ALA A 41 3.59 -0.35 8.68
CA ALA A 41 4.28 0.94 8.63
C ALA A 41 3.29 2.12 8.69
N LEU A 42 2.15 2.00 8.02
CA LEU A 42 1.10 3.03 8.01
C LEU A 42 0.43 3.16 9.39
N ALA A 43 0.19 2.03 10.06
CA ALA A 43 -0.33 2.00 11.43
C ALA A 43 0.61 2.72 12.42
N ARG A 44 1.92 2.45 12.34
CA ARG A 44 2.94 3.13 13.16
C ARG A 44 3.03 4.64 12.92
N ARG A 45 2.54 5.12 11.77
CA ARG A 45 2.58 6.54 11.36
C ARG A 45 1.24 7.25 11.48
N GLY A 46 0.24 6.64 12.11
CA GLY A 46 -1.05 7.26 12.40
C GLY A 46 -2.04 7.28 11.23
N TYR A 47 -1.93 6.33 10.30
CA TYR A 47 -2.93 6.09 9.24
C TYR A 47 -3.14 7.25 8.25
N GLY A 48 -2.13 8.10 8.04
CA GLY A 48 -2.22 9.24 7.13
C GLY A 48 -2.31 8.86 5.65
N THR A 49 -3.25 9.45 4.90
CA THR A 49 -3.43 9.20 3.46
C THR A 49 -2.21 9.59 2.62
N ARG A 50 -1.59 10.74 2.91
CA ARG A 50 -0.33 11.15 2.27
C ARG A 50 0.77 10.11 2.49
N GLU A 51 0.84 9.57 3.71
CA GLU A 51 1.86 8.61 4.09
C GLU A 51 1.67 7.28 3.37
N LEU A 52 0.43 6.81 3.20
CA LEU A 52 0.11 5.64 2.38
C LEU A 52 0.74 5.73 0.99
N PHE A 53 0.52 6.84 0.27
CA PHE A 53 1.06 7.00 -1.08
C PHE A 53 2.59 7.08 -1.08
N VAL A 54 3.20 7.75 -0.10
CA VAL A 54 4.66 7.81 0.03
C VAL A 54 5.24 6.42 0.27
N LEU A 55 4.66 5.65 1.19
CA LEU A 55 5.11 4.28 1.51
C LEU A 55 4.98 3.36 0.30
N VAL A 56 3.86 3.40 -0.43
CA VAL A 56 3.67 2.60 -1.65
C VAL A 56 4.66 3.02 -2.74
N ALA A 57 4.77 4.33 -3.02
CA ALA A 57 5.67 4.83 -4.08
C ALA A 57 7.15 4.54 -3.81
N THR A 58 7.53 4.41 -2.54
CA THR A 58 8.91 4.09 -2.13
C THR A 58 9.13 2.61 -1.78
N SER A 59 8.12 1.76 -2.00
CA SER A 59 8.18 0.32 -1.75
C SER A 59 9.09 -0.41 -2.74
N ALA A 60 9.61 -1.58 -2.37
CA ALA A 60 10.49 -2.37 -3.25
C ALA A 60 9.84 -2.72 -4.62
N PRO A 61 8.55 -3.09 -4.71
CA PRO A 61 7.91 -3.39 -5.99
C PRO A 61 7.85 -2.22 -6.98
N LEU A 62 7.89 -0.98 -6.49
CA LEU A 62 7.91 0.23 -7.33
C LEU A 62 9.32 0.83 -7.50
N ARG A 63 10.25 0.56 -6.58
CA ARG A 63 11.64 1.01 -6.68
C ARG A 63 12.35 0.29 -7.82
N GLY A 64 12.59 1.02 -8.91
CA GLY A 64 13.28 0.51 -10.10
C GLY A 64 12.43 0.51 -11.36
N ARG A 65 11.14 0.85 -11.27
CA ARG A 65 10.35 1.15 -12.45
C ARG A 65 10.88 2.46 -13.05
N ALA A 66 11.50 2.39 -14.23
CA ALA A 66 11.77 3.60 -14.99
C ALA A 66 10.44 4.31 -15.23
N PRO A 67 10.35 5.65 -15.10
CA PRO A 67 9.15 6.36 -15.52
C PRO A 67 8.90 6.00 -16.99
N GLU A 68 7.75 5.40 -17.26
CA GLU A 68 7.31 5.19 -18.64
C GLU A 68 7.28 6.56 -19.32
N GLY A 69 7.91 6.63 -20.50
CA GLY A 69 8.38 7.84 -21.18
C GLY A 69 7.58 9.12 -20.97
N ARG A 70 8.30 10.19 -20.62
CA ARG A 70 7.93 11.55 -21.02
C ARG A 70 8.41 11.79 -22.44
#